data_AF-Q944E8-F1
#
_entry.id   AF-Q944E8-F1
#
_cell.length_a   1.000
_cell.length_b   1.000
_cell.length_c   1.000
_cell.angle_alpha   90.00
_cell.angle_beta   90.00
_cell.angle_gamma   90.00
#
_symmetry.space_group_name_H-M   'P 1'
#
loop_
_entity.id
_entity.type
_entity.pdbx_description
1 polymer ?
#
loop_
_entity_poly.entity_id
_entity_poly.type
_entity_poly.pdbx_seq_one_letter_code
_entity_poly.pdbx_strand_id
1 'polypeptide(L)' 'MIKLGSLCICDDCNNAMFTGVFIGALNRIYCDNCYPLWYERATFYEEDVPFENKATNRLINQVNS' A
#
# COMPACT_ATOMS: atom_id res chain seq x y z
N MET A 1 12.50 5.10 4.10
CA MET A 1 12.51 4.69 2.68
C MET A 1 12.69 3.19 2.64
N ILE A 2 11.77 2.46 2.04
CA ILE A 2 11.80 1.00 2.03
C ILE A 2 12.34 0.51 0.69
N LYS A 3 13.41 -0.29 0.69
CA LYS A 3 13.95 -0.95 -0.50
C LYS A 3 13.32 -2.34 -0.63
N LEU A 4 12.53 -2.55 -1.68
CA LEU A 4 11.83 -3.81 -1.94
C LEU A 4 11.99 -4.17 -3.41
N GLY A 5 12.62 -5.30 -3.71
CA GLY A 5 12.80 -5.75 -5.10
C GLY A 5 11.48 -5.90 -5.89
N SER A 6 10.34 -6.10 -5.21
CA SER A 6 9.02 -6.37 -5.82
C SER A 6 7.94 -5.30 -5.56
N LEU A 7 8.12 -4.37 -4.60
CA LEU A 7 7.19 -3.23 -4.43
C LEU A 7 7.56 -2.04 -5.32
N CYS A 8 8.53 -2.21 -6.22
CA CYS A 8 8.84 -1.22 -7.24
C CYS A 8 7.84 -1.23 -8.41
N ILE A 9 6.69 -1.90 -8.29
CA ILE A 9 5.64 -1.92 -9.30
C ILE A 9 4.32 -1.54 -8.63
N CYS A 10 3.60 -0.60 -9.24
CA CYS A 10 2.27 -0.20 -8.77
C CYS A 10 1.24 -1.30 -9.06
N ASP A 11 0.48 -1.74 -8.05
CA ASP A 11 -0.55 -2.78 -8.19
C ASP A 11 -1.83 -2.32 -8.92
N ASP A 12 -1.90 -1.03 -9.30
CA ASP A 12 -3.01 -0.46 -10.07
C ASP A 12 -2.65 -0.33 -11.56
N CYS A 13 -1.60 0.43 -11.86
CA CYS A 13 -1.21 0.73 -13.24
C CYS A 13 -0.07 -0.15 -13.78
N ASN A 14 0.50 -1.05 -12.97
CA ASN A 14 1.62 -1.94 -13.31
C ASN A 14 2.91 -1.23 -13.77
N ASN A 15 3.00 0.09 -13.58
CA ASN A 15 4.21 0.84 -13.88
C ASN A 15 5.24 0.69 -12.76
N ALA A 16 6.52 0.77 -13.14
CA ALA A 16 7.59 0.85 -12.18
C ALA A 16 7.47 2.12 -11.31
N MET A 17 7.79 2.01 -10.03
CA MET A 17 7.77 3.10 -9.07
C MET A 17 8.91 2.95 -8.06
N PHE A 18 9.43 4.09 -7.59
CA PHE A 18 10.47 4.12 -6.56
C PHE A 18 9.90 4.33 -5.15
N THR A 19 8.70 4.91 -5.11
CA THR A 19 7.92 5.24 -3.92
C THR A 19 6.47 4.82 -4.15
N GLY A 20 5.80 4.42 -3.09
CA GLY A 20 4.39 4.06 -3.14
C GLY A 20 3.78 4.02 -1.75
N VAL A 21 2.47 4.10 -1.71
CA VAL A 21 1.66 4.03 -0.49
C VAL A 21 1.02 2.66 -0.42
N PHE A 22 1.30 1.94 0.66
CA PHE A 22 0.65 0.67 0.94
C PHE A 22 -0.75 0.91 1.51
N ILE A 23 -1.74 0.26 0.91
CA ILE A 23 -3.14 0.33 1.28
C ILE A 23 -3.47 -0.95 2.05
N GLY A 24 -3.58 -0.85 3.37
CA GLY A 24 -3.83 -1.99 4.26
C GLY A 24 -5.11 -2.75 3.90
N ALA A 25 -6.19 -2.02 3.59
CA ALA A 25 -7.49 -2.61 3.24
C ALA A 25 -7.46 -3.48 1.97
N LEU A 26 -6.57 -3.17 1.03
CA LEU A 26 -6.44 -3.90 -0.24
C LEU A 26 -5.26 -4.88 -0.24
N ASN A 27 -4.35 -4.75 0.72
CA ASN A 27 -3.05 -5.40 0.70
C ASN A 27 -2.32 -5.16 -0.64
N ARG A 28 -2.31 -3.90 -1.08
CA ARG A 28 -1.72 -3.44 -2.36
C ARG A 28 -0.87 -2.20 -2.16
N ILE A 29 0.09 -1.96 -3.03
CA ILE A 29 0.90 -0.72 -3.06
C ILE A 29 0.61 0.08 -4.33
N TYR A 30 0.24 1.35 -4.17
CA TYR A 30 -0.04 2.26 -5.28
C TYR A 30 1.05 3.32 -5.40
N CYS A 31 1.38 3.72 -6.64
CA CYS A 31 2.29 4.83 -6.89
C CYS A 31 1.64 6.17 -6.54
N ASP A 32 2.45 7.23 -6.53
CA ASP A 32 2.03 8.59 -6.18
C ASP A 32 0.93 9.16 -7.10
N ASN A 33 0.73 8.58 -8.29
CA ASN A 33 -0.36 8.96 -9.21
C ASN A 33 -1.66 8.17 -8.97
N CYS A 34 -1.56 6.89 -8.59
CA CYS A 34 -2.72 6.00 -8.41
C CYS A 34 -3.34 6.13 -7.02
N TYR A 35 -2.52 6.42 -6.00
CA TYR A 35 -3.01 6.54 -4.63
C TYR A 35 -4.05 7.66 -4.44
N PRO A 36 -3.85 8.90 -4.93
CA PRO A 36 -4.83 9.97 -4.77
C PRO A 36 -6.19 9.63 -5.40
N LEU A 37 -6.17 9.04 -6.61
CA LEU A 37 -7.38 8.62 -7.31
C LEU A 37 -8.15 7.53 -6.55
N TRP A 38 -7.42 6.65 -5.85
CA TRP A 38 -8.03 5.67 -4.96
C TRP A 38 -8.58 6.31 -3.68
N TYR A 39 -7.82 7.23 -3.09
CA TYR A 39 -8.21 7.89 -1.84
C TYR A 39 -9.48 8.73 -2.01
N GLU A 40 -9.66 9.42 -3.14
CA GLU A 40 -10.87 10.20 -3.45
C GLU A 40 -12.16 9.38 -3.48
N ARG A 41 -12.06 8.09 -3.86
CA ARG A 41 -13.20 7.16 -3.92
C ARG A 41 -13.29 6.24 -2.70
N ALA A 42 -12.29 6.24 -1.83
CA ALA A 42 -12.25 5.37 -0.67
C ALA A 42 -13.19 5.88 0.43
N THR A 43 -13.85 4.97 1.13
CA THR A 43 -14.61 5.27 2.34
C THR A 43 -13.87 4.69 3.53
N PHE A 44 -13.66 5.51 4.55
CA PHE A 44 -13.02 5.07 5.79
C PHE A 44 -14.06 4.46 6.73
N TYR A 45 -13.75 3.27 7.23
CA TYR A 45 -14.54 2.52 8.21
C TYR A 45 -13.67 2.29 9.45
N GLU A 46 -14.14 2.73 10.61
CA GLU A 46 -13.36 2.65 11.85
C GLU A 46 -13.13 1.19 12.28
N GLU A 47 -14.09 0.31 11.97
CA GLU A 47 -14.02 -1.12 12.20
C GLU A 47 -12.91 -1.83 11.42
N ASP A 48 -12.43 -1.25 10.32
CA ASP A 48 -11.39 -1.83 9.46
C ASP A 48 -9.97 -1.53 9.98
N VAL A 49 -9.81 -0.51 10.84
CA VAL A 49 -8.53 -0.06 11.38
C VAL A 49 -7.68 -1.22 11.96
N PRO A 50 -8.22 -2.14 12.79
CA PRO A 50 -7.44 -3.25 13.32
C PRO A 50 -6.92 -4.20 12.23
N PHE A 51 -7.70 -4.42 11.17
CA PHE A 51 -7.33 -5.30 10.06
C PHE A 51 -6.29 -4.65 9.15
N GLU A 52 -6.46 -3.36 8.83
CA GLU A 52 -5.49 -2.58 8.07
C GLU A 52 -4.14 -2.51 8.79
N ASN A 53 -4.15 -2.27 10.11
CA ASN A 53 -2.94 -2.25 10.92
C ASN A 53 -2.23 -3.61 10.90
N LYS A 54 -2.97 -4.72 10.99
CA LYS A 54 -2.40 -6.07 10.90
C LYS A 54 -1.73 -6.32 9.55
N ALA A 55 -2.36 -5.90 8.45
CA ALA A 55 -1.80 -6.01 7.10
C ALA A 55 -0.51 -5.19 6.97
N THR A 56 -0.53 -3.93 7.41
CA THR A 56 0.63 -3.03 7.38
C THR A 56 1.78 -3.57 8.21
N ASN A 57 1.52 -4.07 9.42
CA ASN A 57 2.56 -4.68 10.27
C ASN A 57 3.19 -5.92 9.63
N ARG A 58 2.39 -6.75 8.93
CA ARG A 58 2.92 -7.89 8.18
C ARG A 58 3.88 -7.44 7.09
N LEU A 59 3.53 -6.41 6.34
CA LEU A 59 4.42 -5.86 5.31
C LEU A 59 5.72 -5.31 5.91
N ILE A 60 5.62 -4.53 7.00
CA ILE A 60 6.78 -3.98 7.70
C ILE A 60 7.72 -5.10 8.16
N ASN A 61 7.18 -6.20 8.69
CA ASN A 61 7.99 -7.34 9.11
C ASN A 61 8.70 -8.02 7.94
N GLN A 62 8.06 -8.14 6.77
CA GLN A 62 8.67 -8.73 5.56
C GLN A 62 9.75 -7.84 4.96
N VAL A 63 9.61 -6.55 5.12
CA VAL A 63 10.57 -5.53 4.68
C VAL A 63 11.83 -5.54 5.53
N ASN A 64 11.66 -5.73 6.84
CA ASN A 64 12.75 -5.63 7.82
C ASN A 64 13.45 -6.97 8.07
N SER A 65 12.96 -8.07 7.49
CA SER A 65 13.55 -9.41 7.54
C SER A 65 14.55 -9.63 6.41
#